data_AF-A0A7J9BCN2-F1
#
_entry.id   AF-A0A7J9BCN2-F1
#
_cell.length_a   1.000
_cell.length_b   1.000
_cell.length_c   1.000
_cell.angle_alpha   90.00
_cell.angle_beta   90.00
_cell.angle_gamma   90.00
#
_symmetry.space_group_name_H-M   'P 1'
#
loop_
_entity.id
_entity.type
_entity.pdbx_description
1 polymer ?
#
loop_
_entity_poly.entity_id
_entity_poly.type
_entity_poly.pdbx_seq_one_letter_code
_entity_poly.pdbx_strand_id
1 'polypeptide(L)'
;MAKIRGNKVTFDPNNLVLAAGATSANETLIFCLVDPGQAILLPTPYYPGFNRDLKWRTGVEIVPVHCWSSNGFRITMSALEDAYQSAQTLNLKVKGVLITNPSNPLGTTMTREELNHLITFAIGKHIHIISDEVFAGTVFDSPGFISIMEAAMDRSLENENPDLWNRIHIVYSLSKDLGLPGFRVGMIYSNNETVVTAATRMSSFGLVSSQTQYLLSNMLANKKFTSKYMKENQKRLKRKREMLVSGLRTSGMECLKSNAGLFCWVDMRHLLSSNTFKAETKLWKTILCEVGLNMTAGESCHCSEPGWFRVCFANMSQATLQIAMRRLRDFAERSSCGGRIGNKISRSSKTCRV
;
A
#
# COMPACT_ATOMS: atom_id res chain seq x y z
N MET A 1 9.43 -8.46 12.08
CA MET A 1 8.07 -8.08 12.48
C MET A 1 8.01 -7.59 13.93
N ALA A 2 8.21 -8.42 14.97
CA ALA A 2 8.15 -8.02 16.39
C ALA A 2 8.98 -6.76 16.75
N LYS A 3 10.25 -6.72 16.33
CA LYS A 3 11.15 -5.58 16.61
C LYS A 3 10.68 -4.25 16.01
N ILE A 4 10.00 -4.28 14.86
CA ILE A 4 9.41 -3.08 14.22
C ILE A 4 8.30 -2.51 15.10
N ARG A 5 7.62 -3.37 15.87
CA ARG A 5 6.60 -3.00 16.85
C ARG A 5 7.19 -2.64 18.22
N GLY A 6 8.50 -2.56 18.37
CA GLY A 6 9.13 -2.41 19.68
C GLY A 6 8.86 -3.59 20.61
N ASN A 7 8.64 -4.79 20.06
CA ASN A 7 8.30 -6.02 20.77
C ASN A 7 6.99 -5.95 21.59
N LYS A 8 6.07 -5.04 21.25
CA LYS A 8 4.70 -5.02 21.82
C LYS A 8 3.89 -6.25 21.44
N VAL A 9 4.22 -6.87 20.31
CA VAL A 9 3.64 -8.13 19.84
C VAL A 9 4.76 -9.09 19.47
N THR A 10 4.55 -10.36 19.77
CA THR A 10 5.42 -11.48 19.40
C THR A 10 4.75 -12.29 18.29
N PHE A 11 5.56 -13.02 17.53
CA PHE A 11 5.09 -13.86 16.43
C PHE A 11 5.72 -15.23 16.61
N ASP A 12 4.89 -16.27 16.71
CA ASP A 12 5.38 -17.66 16.75
C ASP A 12 5.97 -18.01 15.37
N PRO A 13 7.24 -18.41 15.26
CA PRO A 13 7.80 -18.84 13.99
C PRO A 13 7.07 -20.03 13.34
N ASN A 14 6.39 -20.89 14.11
CA ASN A 14 5.61 -22.01 13.58
C ASN A 14 4.34 -21.53 12.85
N ASN A 15 3.84 -20.33 13.19
CA ASN A 15 2.68 -19.71 12.55
C ASN A 15 3.07 -18.88 11.31
N LEU A 16 4.35 -18.92 10.90
CA LEU A 16 4.89 -18.15 9.81
C LEU A 16 5.25 -19.06 8.62
N VAL A 17 4.72 -18.73 7.45
CA VAL A 17 5.01 -19.43 6.19
C VAL A 17 5.75 -18.50 5.24
N LEU A 18 6.90 -18.94 4.73
CA LEU A 18 7.65 -18.19 3.71
C LEU A 18 7.02 -18.35 2.33
N ALA A 19 7.05 -17.28 1.54
CA ALA A 19 6.57 -17.25 0.15
C ALA A 19 7.51 -16.40 -0.73
N ALA A 20 7.44 -16.57 -2.05
CA ALA A 20 8.27 -15.86 -3.03
C ALA A 20 7.87 -14.38 -3.20
N GLY A 21 8.03 -13.58 -2.13
CA GLY A 21 7.61 -12.18 -2.05
C GLY A 21 6.14 -12.00 -1.67
N ALA A 22 5.75 -10.76 -1.40
CA ALA A 22 4.36 -10.43 -1.00
C ALA A 22 3.33 -10.76 -2.09
N THR A 23 3.70 -10.73 -3.38
CA THR A 23 2.81 -11.15 -4.47
C THR A 23 2.37 -12.60 -4.30
N SER A 24 3.31 -13.52 -4.06
CA SER A 24 2.98 -14.94 -3.80
C SER A 24 2.24 -15.11 -2.49
N ALA A 25 2.61 -14.37 -1.43
CA ALA A 25 1.93 -14.45 -0.13
C ALA A 25 0.45 -14.04 -0.21
N ASN A 26 0.17 -12.91 -0.88
CA ASN A 26 -1.19 -12.41 -1.08
C ASN A 26 -2.06 -13.42 -1.86
N GLU A 27 -1.57 -13.90 -3.00
CA GLU A 27 -2.31 -14.86 -3.82
C GLU A 27 -2.56 -16.20 -3.08
N THR A 28 -1.55 -16.74 -2.40
CA THR A 28 -1.68 -17.98 -1.62
C THR A 28 -2.71 -17.84 -0.51
N LEU A 29 -2.75 -16.71 0.20
CA LEU A 29 -3.78 -16.47 1.20
C LEU A 29 -5.18 -16.43 0.58
N ILE A 30 -5.36 -15.81 -0.58
CA ILE A 30 -6.66 -15.81 -1.26
C ILE A 30 -7.08 -17.24 -1.61
N PHE A 31 -6.19 -18.06 -2.17
CA PHE A 31 -6.49 -19.47 -2.43
C PHE A 31 -6.88 -20.27 -1.18
N CYS A 32 -6.34 -19.92 -0.01
CA CYS A 32 -6.65 -20.58 1.26
C CYS A 32 -8.00 -20.14 1.85
N LEU A 33 -8.51 -18.96 1.50
CA LEU A 33 -9.58 -18.28 2.24
C LEU A 33 -10.86 -18.04 1.42
N VAL A 34 -10.74 -17.95 0.10
CA VAL A 34 -11.79 -17.43 -0.79
C VAL A 34 -11.90 -18.32 -2.03
N ASP A 35 -13.08 -18.88 -2.24
CA ASP A 35 -13.35 -19.72 -3.41
C ASP A 35 -13.55 -18.86 -4.68
N PRO A 36 -13.36 -19.42 -5.88
CA PRO A 36 -13.71 -18.73 -7.13
C PRO A 36 -15.16 -18.24 -7.13
N GLY A 37 -15.38 -17.00 -7.63
CA GLY A 37 -16.69 -16.34 -7.63
C GLY A 37 -17.10 -15.70 -6.30
N GLN A 38 -16.31 -15.87 -5.22
CA GLN A 38 -16.48 -15.13 -3.97
C GLN A 38 -15.66 -13.84 -4.00
N ALA A 39 -15.84 -12.99 -2.98
CA ALA A 39 -15.26 -11.65 -2.97
C ALA A 39 -14.46 -11.30 -1.71
N ILE A 40 -13.52 -10.37 -1.88
CA ILE A 40 -12.82 -9.68 -0.80
C ILE A 40 -13.05 -8.16 -0.90
N LEU A 41 -13.27 -7.51 0.25
CA LEU A 41 -13.37 -6.05 0.33
C LEU A 41 -11.98 -5.43 0.32
N LEU A 42 -11.80 -4.32 -0.40
CA LEU A 42 -10.50 -3.65 -0.52
C LEU A 42 -10.65 -2.11 -0.53
N PRO A 43 -10.10 -1.39 0.47
CA PRO A 43 -10.13 0.07 0.52
C PRO A 43 -9.45 0.75 -0.68
N THR A 44 -10.14 1.70 -1.31
CA THR A 44 -9.58 2.51 -2.40
C THR A 44 -9.04 3.85 -1.88
N PRO A 45 -7.92 4.37 -2.40
CA PRO A 45 -7.08 3.76 -3.43
C PRO A 45 -6.17 2.64 -2.88
N TYR A 46 -5.85 1.66 -3.72
CA TYR A 46 -5.02 0.51 -3.34
C TYR A 46 -3.89 0.22 -4.35
N TYR A 47 -3.01 -0.73 -4.01
CA TYR A 47 -1.93 -1.20 -4.87
C TYR A 47 -2.48 -1.84 -6.16
N PRO A 48 -2.21 -1.27 -7.36
CA PRO A 48 -2.82 -1.73 -8.61
C PRO A 48 -2.61 -3.21 -8.92
N GLY A 49 -1.48 -3.76 -8.46
CA GLY A 49 -1.14 -5.17 -8.66
C GLY A 49 -2.08 -6.15 -7.96
N PHE A 50 -2.90 -5.71 -6.99
CA PHE A 50 -3.92 -6.57 -6.39
C PHE A 50 -4.96 -7.07 -7.40
N ASN A 51 -5.25 -6.31 -8.46
CA ASN A 51 -6.12 -6.79 -9.55
C ASN A 51 -5.61 -8.07 -10.20
N ARG A 52 -4.28 -8.24 -10.24
CA ARG A 52 -3.64 -9.43 -10.75
C ARG A 52 -3.45 -10.46 -9.64
N ASP A 53 -2.77 -10.05 -8.58
CA ASP A 53 -2.28 -10.92 -7.51
C ASP A 53 -3.45 -11.59 -6.75
N LEU A 54 -4.61 -10.93 -6.61
CA LEU A 54 -5.74 -11.47 -5.85
C LEU A 54 -6.81 -12.13 -6.72
N LYS A 55 -6.87 -11.84 -8.03
CA LYS A 55 -7.99 -12.27 -8.90
C LYS A 55 -7.61 -13.27 -9.99
N TRP A 56 -6.42 -13.12 -10.59
CA TRP A 56 -6.15 -13.66 -11.92
C TRP A 56 -6.29 -15.19 -11.96
N ARG A 57 -5.66 -15.89 -11.02
CA ARG A 57 -5.71 -17.37 -10.95
C ARG A 57 -6.71 -17.90 -9.94
N THR A 58 -7.12 -17.07 -8.99
CA THR A 58 -8.03 -17.43 -7.90
C THR A 58 -9.50 -17.38 -8.33
N GLY A 59 -9.83 -16.61 -9.39
CA GLY A 59 -11.21 -16.37 -9.80
C GLY A 59 -12.01 -15.55 -8.79
N VAL A 60 -11.33 -14.86 -7.87
CA VAL A 60 -11.94 -14.06 -6.80
C VAL A 60 -12.21 -12.64 -7.27
N GLU A 61 -13.29 -12.06 -6.77
CA GLU A 61 -13.66 -10.68 -7.03
C GLU A 61 -13.16 -9.70 -5.95
N ILE A 62 -12.83 -8.49 -6.38
CA ILE A 62 -12.50 -7.38 -5.48
C ILE A 62 -13.70 -6.45 -5.46
N VAL A 63 -14.23 -6.17 -4.28
CA VAL A 63 -15.27 -5.17 -4.08
C VAL A 63 -14.65 -3.95 -3.38
N PRO A 64 -14.68 -2.76 -4.00
CA PRO A 64 -14.01 -1.58 -3.46
C PRO A 64 -14.73 -1.04 -2.22
N VAL A 65 -13.95 -0.68 -1.20
CA VAL A 65 -14.40 0.15 -0.06
C VAL A 65 -13.96 1.59 -0.36
N HIS A 66 -14.91 2.43 -0.78
CA HIS A 66 -14.59 3.78 -1.26
C HIS A 66 -14.18 4.73 -0.13
N CYS A 67 -12.92 5.19 -0.14
CA CYS A 67 -12.43 6.26 0.73
C CYS A 67 -12.21 7.56 -0.06
N TRP A 68 -12.35 8.70 0.63
CA TRP A 68 -12.42 10.02 0.00
C TRP A 68 -11.41 11.00 0.60
N SER A 69 -10.97 11.98 -0.19
CA SER A 69 -10.03 13.00 0.25
C SER A 69 -10.56 13.88 1.38
N SER A 70 -11.88 14.03 1.50
CA SER A 70 -12.56 14.84 2.52
C SER A 70 -12.21 14.45 3.97
N ASN A 71 -11.91 13.17 4.21
CA ASN A 71 -11.46 12.66 5.52
C ASN A 71 -10.00 12.16 5.49
N GLY A 72 -9.23 12.50 4.45
CA GLY A 72 -7.86 12.03 4.26
C GLY A 72 -7.77 10.56 3.85
N PHE A 73 -8.75 10.04 3.12
CA PHE A 73 -8.86 8.65 2.65
C PHE A 73 -8.94 7.61 3.76
N ARG A 74 -9.50 7.99 4.91
CA ARG A 74 -9.67 7.09 6.05
C ARG A 74 -10.84 6.14 5.83
N ILE A 75 -10.70 4.92 6.33
CA ILE A 75 -11.77 3.92 6.29
C ILE A 75 -12.84 4.29 7.32
N THR A 76 -14.11 4.28 6.90
CA THR A 76 -15.26 4.48 7.79
C THR A 76 -16.08 3.20 7.89
N MET A 77 -16.81 3.06 9.00
CA MET A 77 -17.77 1.95 9.16
C MET A 77 -18.84 1.97 8.06
N SER A 78 -19.32 3.16 7.68
CA SER A 78 -20.30 3.31 6.60
C SER A 78 -19.76 2.78 5.27
N ALA A 79 -18.53 3.12 4.89
CA ALA A 79 -17.93 2.66 3.64
C ALA A 79 -17.75 1.12 3.62
N LEU A 80 -17.44 0.51 4.77
CA LEU A 80 -17.36 -0.95 4.90
C LEU A 80 -18.73 -1.60 4.68
N GLU A 81 -19.78 -1.06 5.31
CA GLU A 81 -21.14 -1.57 5.15
C GLU A 81 -21.68 -1.36 3.73
N ASP A 82 -21.45 -0.19 3.13
CA ASP A 82 -21.85 0.11 1.74
C ASP A 82 -21.21 -0.86 0.76
N ALA A 83 -19.91 -1.15 0.92
CA ALA A 83 -19.20 -2.12 0.09
C ALA A 83 -19.75 -3.54 0.28
N TYR A 84 -20.08 -3.92 1.52
CA TYR A 84 -20.69 -5.23 1.81
C TYR A 84 -22.07 -5.36 1.15
N GLN A 85 -22.93 -4.34 1.26
CA GLN A 85 -24.24 -4.31 0.62
C GLN A 85 -24.14 -4.34 -0.92
N SER A 86 -23.16 -3.62 -1.48
CA SER A 86 -22.87 -3.67 -2.91
C SER A 86 -22.49 -5.09 -3.36
N ALA A 87 -21.64 -5.79 -2.59
CA ALA A 87 -21.31 -7.19 -2.87
C ALA A 87 -22.54 -8.11 -2.82
N GLN A 88 -23.42 -7.92 -1.84
CA GLN A 88 -24.68 -8.69 -1.74
C GLN A 88 -25.59 -8.45 -2.94
N THR A 89 -25.70 -7.21 -3.42
CA THR A 89 -26.48 -6.85 -4.62
C THR A 89 -25.94 -7.54 -5.87
N LEU A 90 -24.62 -7.74 -5.95
CA LEU A 90 -23.95 -8.47 -7.03
C LEU A 90 -23.96 -10.00 -6.84
N ASN A 91 -24.66 -10.51 -5.83
CA ASN A 91 -24.67 -11.93 -5.43
C ASN A 91 -23.27 -12.49 -5.12
N LEU A 92 -22.37 -11.65 -4.62
CA LEU A 92 -21.01 -12.05 -4.24
C LEU A 92 -20.94 -12.33 -2.73
N LYS A 93 -20.51 -13.54 -2.37
CA LYS A 93 -20.24 -13.89 -0.97
C LYS A 93 -18.92 -13.28 -0.53
N VAL A 94 -18.99 -12.30 0.38
CA VAL A 94 -17.80 -11.67 0.96
C VAL A 94 -17.14 -12.59 1.97
N LYS A 95 -15.84 -12.84 1.80
CA LYS A 95 -15.04 -13.70 2.69
C LYS A 95 -14.08 -12.94 3.59
N GLY A 96 -13.75 -11.71 3.26
CA GLY A 96 -12.81 -10.93 4.06
C GLY A 96 -12.70 -9.47 3.64
N VAL A 97 -11.89 -8.75 4.40
CA VAL A 97 -11.36 -7.43 4.05
C VAL A 97 -9.85 -7.53 3.99
N LEU A 98 -9.26 -7.06 2.89
CA LEU A 98 -7.81 -6.89 2.77
C LEU A 98 -7.48 -5.41 2.93
N ILE A 99 -6.56 -5.12 3.83
CA ILE A 99 -6.02 -3.77 4.03
C ILE A 99 -4.53 -3.74 3.74
N THR A 100 -4.00 -2.55 3.43
CA THR A 100 -2.55 -2.30 3.38
C THR A 100 -2.21 -1.27 4.44
N ASN A 101 -1.41 -1.64 5.44
CA ASN A 101 -1.08 -0.78 6.57
C ASN A 101 0.39 -0.96 6.97
N PRO A 102 1.27 0.03 6.72
CA PRO A 102 1.00 1.34 6.13
C PRO A 102 0.56 1.29 4.66
N SER A 103 -0.31 2.23 4.26
CA SER A 103 -1.01 2.20 2.98
C SER A 103 -0.13 2.51 1.75
N ASN A 104 -0.42 1.80 0.66
CA ASN A 104 0.02 2.09 -0.69
C ASN A 104 -1.22 2.28 -1.56
N PRO A 105 -1.49 3.50 -2.09
CA PRO A 105 -0.51 4.55 -2.39
C PRO A 105 -0.42 5.72 -1.39
N LEU A 106 -1.19 5.73 -0.30
CA LEU A 106 -1.36 6.93 0.54
C LEU A 106 -0.11 7.31 1.35
N GLY A 107 0.72 6.34 1.75
CA GLY A 107 1.88 6.57 2.62
C GLY A 107 1.51 6.88 4.07
N THR A 108 0.29 6.52 4.47
CA THR A 108 -0.24 6.75 5.83
C THR A 108 -0.32 5.44 6.60
N THR A 109 -0.06 5.49 7.91
CA THR A 109 -0.42 4.41 8.84
C THR A 109 -1.90 4.52 9.20
N MET A 110 -2.59 3.39 9.34
CA MET A 110 -3.95 3.38 9.87
C MET A 110 -3.98 3.80 11.34
N THR A 111 -5.04 4.51 11.72
CA THR A 111 -5.30 4.88 13.10
C THR A 111 -5.89 3.69 13.88
N ARG A 112 -5.83 3.77 15.21
CA ARG A 112 -6.46 2.79 16.09
C ARG A 112 -7.97 2.70 15.89
N GLU A 113 -8.62 3.82 15.61
CA GLU A 113 -10.04 3.90 15.33
C GLU A 113 -10.40 3.12 14.05
N GLU A 114 -9.65 3.31 12.97
CA GLU A 114 -9.84 2.55 11.72
C GLU A 114 -9.65 1.04 11.93
N LEU A 115 -8.63 0.63 12.68
CA LEU A 115 -8.41 -0.78 13.01
C LEU A 115 -9.56 -1.34 13.87
N ASN A 116 -10.09 -0.56 14.80
CA ASN A 116 -11.23 -0.96 15.60
C ASN A 116 -12.51 -1.10 14.76
N HIS A 117 -12.75 -0.21 13.80
CA HIS A 117 -13.85 -0.36 12.85
C HIS A 117 -13.73 -1.66 12.06
N LEU A 118 -12.54 -1.97 11.52
CA LEU A 118 -12.30 -3.22 10.78
C LEU A 118 -12.53 -4.46 11.64
N ILE A 119 -12.02 -4.47 12.88
CA ILE A 119 -12.23 -5.58 13.82
C ILE A 119 -13.72 -5.75 14.11
N THR A 120 -14.41 -4.69 14.52
CA THR A 120 -15.85 -4.76 14.84
C THR A 120 -16.68 -5.21 13.65
N PHE A 121 -16.37 -4.70 12.46
CA PHE A 121 -17.02 -5.11 11.22
C PHE A 121 -16.78 -6.60 10.91
N ALA A 122 -15.54 -7.07 11.03
CA ALA A 122 -15.21 -8.48 10.78
C ALA A 122 -15.87 -9.44 11.79
N ILE A 123 -16.01 -9.04 13.06
CA ILE A 123 -16.82 -9.77 14.06
C ILE A 123 -18.25 -9.88 13.55
N GLY A 124 -18.90 -8.74 13.24
CA GLY A 124 -20.31 -8.69 12.89
C GLY A 124 -20.67 -9.42 11.58
N LYS A 125 -19.73 -9.51 10.63
CA LYS A 125 -19.94 -10.22 9.36
C LYS A 125 -19.39 -11.64 9.34
N HIS A 126 -18.66 -12.07 10.37
CA HIS A 126 -17.92 -13.33 10.40
C HIS A 126 -17.04 -13.53 9.16
N ILE A 127 -16.17 -12.56 8.89
CA ILE A 127 -15.25 -12.58 7.74
C ILE A 127 -13.79 -12.45 8.18
N HIS A 128 -12.85 -12.71 7.27
CA HIS A 128 -11.41 -12.61 7.52
C HIS A 128 -10.88 -11.17 7.45
N ILE A 129 -9.78 -10.89 8.13
CA ILE A 129 -8.97 -9.69 7.97
C ILE A 129 -7.59 -10.10 7.46
N ILE A 130 -7.20 -9.59 6.29
CA ILE A 130 -5.84 -9.72 5.77
C ILE A 130 -5.16 -8.35 5.86
N SER A 131 -4.10 -8.25 6.66
CA SER A 131 -3.30 -7.03 6.80
C SER A 131 -1.99 -7.17 6.03
N ASP A 132 -1.87 -6.54 4.86
CA ASP A 132 -0.60 -6.39 4.18
C ASP A 132 0.21 -5.29 4.87
N GLU A 133 1.17 -5.72 5.69
CA GLU A 133 2.02 -4.86 6.51
C GLU A 133 3.41 -4.65 5.89
N VAL A 134 3.56 -4.83 4.56
CA VAL A 134 4.87 -4.78 3.89
C VAL A 134 5.64 -3.47 4.07
N PHE A 135 4.95 -2.37 4.41
CA PHE A 135 5.57 -1.07 4.68
C PHE A 135 5.85 -0.80 6.17
N ALA A 136 5.61 -1.75 7.08
CA ALA A 136 5.75 -1.52 8.53
C ALA A 136 7.11 -0.93 8.94
N GLY A 137 8.19 -1.40 8.30
CA GLY A 137 9.56 -0.92 8.57
C GLY A 137 9.92 0.44 7.94
N THR A 138 8.97 1.09 7.24
CA THR A 138 9.18 2.36 6.53
C THR A 138 8.53 3.56 7.23
N VAL A 139 8.03 3.39 8.45
CA VAL A 139 7.38 4.46 9.22
C VAL A 139 8.45 5.38 9.77
N PHE A 140 8.44 6.64 9.34
CA PHE A 140 9.50 7.61 9.60
C PHE A 140 9.03 8.85 10.36
N ASP A 141 7.73 8.99 10.61
CA ASP A 141 7.15 10.10 11.39
C ASP A 141 5.96 9.66 12.25
N SER A 142 5.50 10.52 13.15
CA SER A 142 4.29 10.28 13.95
C SER A 142 2.99 10.45 13.12
N PRO A 143 1.90 9.73 13.46
CA PRO A 143 1.78 8.73 14.54
C PRO A 143 2.58 7.45 14.24
N GLY A 144 2.88 6.66 15.27
CA GLY A 144 3.52 5.37 15.06
C GLY A 144 2.59 4.40 14.32
N PHE A 145 3.16 3.43 13.60
CA PHE A 145 2.40 2.32 13.03
C PHE A 145 1.65 1.58 14.15
N ILE A 146 0.55 0.90 13.84
CA ILE A 146 -0.14 -0.06 14.71
C ILE A 146 -0.42 -1.29 13.84
N SER A 147 0.10 -2.45 14.23
CA SER A 147 -0.20 -3.71 13.54
C SER A 147 -1.61 -4.16 13.87
N ILE A 148 -2.26 -4.89 12.97
CA ILE A 148 -3.58 -5.47 13.25
C ILE A 148 -3.53 -6.40 14.48
N MET A 149 -2.41 -7.09 14.71
CA MET A 149 -2.24 -7.97 15.88
C MET A 149 -2.17 -7.19 17.18
N GLU A 150 -1.57 -5.99 17.17
CA GLU A 150 -1.55 -5.12 18.35
C GLU A 150 -2.97 -4.64 18.68
N ALA A 151 -3.72 -4.18 17.66
CA ALA A 151 -5.10 -3.76 17.86
C ALA A 151 -6.01 -4.91 18.32
N ALA A 152 -5.77 -6.13 17.83
CA ALA A 152 -6.48 -7.34 18.26
C ALA A 152 -6.16 -7.74 19.70
N MET A 153 -4.89 -7.71 20.10
CA MET A 153 -4.47 -8.01 21.48
C MET A 153 -5.00 -6.96 22.48
N ASP A 154 -5.00 -5.68 22.12
CA ASP A 154 -5.52 -4.61 22.98
C ASP A 154 -7.04 -4.73 23.22
N ARG A 155 -7.74 -5.51 22.38
CA ARG A 155 -9.15 -5.87 22.55
C ARG A 155 -9.34 -7.28 23.14
N SER A 156 -8.28 -7.89 23.67
CA SER A 156 -8.29 -9.24 24.23
C SER A 156 -8.91 -10.30 23.31
N LEU A 157 -8.80 -10.14 21.98
CA LEU A 157 -9.56 -10.99 21.05
C LEU A 157 -9.19 -12.47 21.15
N GLU A 158 -7.97 -12.81 21.55
CA GLU A 158 -7.56 -14.20 21.81
C GLU A 158 -8.47 -14.89 22.83
N ASN A 159 -8.91 -14.16 23.86
CA ASN A 159 -9.77 -14.67 24.92
C ASN A 159 -11.26 -14.39 24.65
N GLU A 160 -11.59 -13.18 24.18
CA GLU A 160 -12.97 -12.72 24.04
C GLU A 160 -13.62 -13.15 22.70
N ASN A 161 -12.84 -13.30 21.64
CA ASN A 161 -13.33 -13.65 20.29
C ASN A 161 -12.30 -14.54 19.54
N PRO A 162 -12.03 -15.76 20.03
CA PRO A 162 -11.02 -16.65 19.46
C PRO A 162 -11.29 -17.01 17.99
N ASP A 163 -12.56 -16.99 17.54
CA ASP A 163 -12.90 -17.15 16.13
C ASP A 163 -12.30 -16.04 15.26
N LEU A 164 -12.49 -14.76 15.61
CA LEU A 164 -11.87 -13.67 14.84
C LEU A 164 -10.35 -13.67 14.97
N TRP A 165 -9.80 -14.01 16.15
CA TRP A 165 -8.35 -14.15 16.33
C TRP A 165 -7.72 -15.12 15.31
N ASN A 166 -8.44 -16.20 14.97
CA ASN A 166 -8.07 -17.17 13.94
C ASN A 166 -8.45 -16.74 12.50
N ARG A 167 -9.07 -15.59 12.33
CA ARG A 167 -9.41 -15.01 11.01
C ARG A 167 -8.62 -13.73 10.70
N ILE A 168 -7.63 -13.40 11.53
CA ILE A 168 -6.67 -12.33 11.28
C ILE A 168 -5.39 -12.95 10.70
N HIS A 169 -4.96 -12.40 9.56
CA HIS A 169 -3.79 -12.84 8.81
C HIS A 169 -2.92 -11.64 8.46
N ILE A 170 -1.60 -11.80 8.50
CA ILE A 170 -0.65 -10.76 8.05
C ILE A 170 0.09 -11.25 6.81
N VAL A 171 0.25 -10.35 5.85
CA VAL A 171 1.24 -10.46 4.77
C VAL A 171 2.40 -9.52 5.05
N TYR A 172 3.62 -10.04 4.91
CA TYR A 172 4.84 -9.25 5.07
C TYR A 172 5.85 -9.55 3.96
N SER A 173 6.82 -8.66 3.72
CA SER A 173 7.94 -8.91 2.83
C SER A 173 9.12 -7.98 3.10
N LEU A 174 10.33 -8.48 2.87
CA LEU A 174 11.58 -7.71 2.97
C LEU A 174 11.86 -6.83 1.73
N SER A 175 10.90 -6.78 0.80
CA SER A 175 11.06 -6.09 -0.47
C SER A 175 11.13 -4.57 -0.35
N LYS A 176 10.51 -4.00 0.69
CA LYS A 176 10.26 -2.55 0.78
C LYS A 176 11.03 -1.88 1.90
N ASP A 177 11.04 -2.48 3.08
CA ASP A 177 11.73 -1.98 4.27
C ASP A 177 13.25 -2.20 4.21
N LEU A 178 13.71 -3.39 3.79
CA LEU A 178 15.13 -3.71 3.58
C LEU A 178 15.61 -3.38 2.16
N GLY A 179 14.68 -3.10 1.24
CA GLY A 179 15.01 -2.82 -0.16
C GLY A 179 15.58 -4.04 -0.90
N LEU A 180 15.13 -5.25 -0.56
CA LEU A 180 15.59 -6.51 -1.15
C LEU A 180 14.50 -7.18 -2.00
N PRO A 181 13.83 -6.48 -2.93
CA PRO A 181 12.78 -7.10 -3.69
C PRO A 181 13.31 -8.31 -4.45
N GLY A 182 14.52 -8.23 -5.03
CA GLY A 182 15.15 -9.28 -5.85
C GLY A 182 15.29 -10.63 -5.16
N PHE A 183 15.34 -10.65 -3.82
CA PHE A 183 15.50 -11.87 -3.02
C PHE A 183 14.19 -12.64 -2.81
N ARG A 184 13.05 -12.07 -3.23
CA ARG A 184 11.75 -12.75 -3.22
C ARG A 184 11.37 -13.30 -1.83
N VAL A 185 11.56 -12.51 -0.78
CA VAL A 185 11.20 -12.94 0.60
C VAL A 185 9.88 -12.30 1.02
N GLY A 186 8.82 -13.11 0.99
CA GLY A 186 7.49 -12.83 1.51
C GLY A 186 7.16 -13.77 2.67
N MET A 187 6.18 -13.37 3.48
CA MET A 187 5.76 -14.12 4.65
C MET A 187 4.25 -14.01 4.78
N ILE A 188 3.61 -15.12 5.12
CA ILE A 188 2.24 -15.19 5.62
C ILE A 188 2.34 -15.51 7.12
N TYR A 189 1.61 -14.79 7.95
CA TYR A 189 1.46 -15.10 9.36
C TYR A 189 -0.02 -15.29 9.68
N SER A 190 -0.37 -16.38 10.36
CA SER A 190 -1.74 -16.66 10.80
C SER A 190 -1.75 -17.51 12.06
N ASN A 191 -2.66 -17.23 12.98
CA ASN A 191 -2.91 -18.11 14.13
C ASN A 191 -3.77 -19.33 13.78
N ASN A 192 -4.30 -19.40 12.55
CA ASN A 192 -5.14 -20.50 12.11
C ASN A 192 -4.29 -21.63 11.53
N GLU A 193 -4.20 -22.72 12.28
CA GLU A 193 -3.41 -23.89 11.91
C GLU A 193 -3.81 -24.49 10.54
N THR A 194 -5.09 -24.44 10.18
CA THR A 194 -5.56 -24.91 8.87
C THR A 194 -5.00 -24.05 7.75
N VAL A 195 -5.01 -22.72 7.93
CA VAL A 195 -4.42 -21.77 6.96
C VAL A 195 -2.91 -21.92 6.90
N VAL A 196 -2.22 -22.06 8.04
CA VAL A 196 -0.76 -22.29 8.09
C VAL A 196 -0.40 -23.57 7.34
N THR A 197 -1.12 -24.67 7.58
CA THR A 197 -0.89 -25.95 6.92
C THR A 197 -1.13 -25.87 5.41
N ALA A 198 -2.25 -25.28 4.99
CA ALA A 198 -2.58 -25.12 3.56
C ALA A 198 -1.56 -24.22 2.85
N ALA A 199 -1.25 -23.06 3.42
CA ALA A 199 -0.27 -22.13 2.88
C ALA A 199 1.14 -22.75 2.81
N THR A 200 1.53 -23.57 3.80
CA THR A 200 2.81 -24.29 3.78
C THR A 200 2.88 -25.26 2.60
N ARG A 201 1.81 -26.02 2.34
CA ARG A 201 1.76 -26.93 1.17
C ARG A 201 1.84 -26.14 -0.14
N MET A 202 1.12 -25.03 -0.24
CA MET A 202 1.15 -24.16 -1.43
C MET A 202 2.49 -23.42 -1.61
N SER A 203 3.25 -23.18 -0.53
CA SER A 203 4.56 -22.52 -0.61
C SER A 203 5.55 -23.27 -1.49
N SER A 204 5.35 -24.57 -1.72
CA SER A 204 6.14 -25.40 -2.64
C SER A 204 6.25 -24.81 -4.06
N PHE A 205 5.25 -24.06 -4.53
CA PHE A 205 5.26 -23.38 -5.82
C PHE A 205 6.05 -22.06 -5.86
N GLY A 206 6.53 -21.60 -4.70
CA GLY A 206 7.16 -20.30 -4.53
C GLY A 206 8.05 -20.25 -3.29
N LEU A 207 8.90 -21.27 -3.11
CA LEU A 207 9.81 -21.31 -1.97
C LEU A 207 10.88 -20.21 -2.08
N VAL A 208 11.24 -19.63 -0.94
CA VAL A 208 12.40 -18.75 -0.84
C VAL A 208 13.66 -19.60 -0.98
N SER A 209 14.59 -19.18 -1.85
CA SER A 209 15.89 -19.85 -2.04
C SER A 209 16.59 -20.10 -0.70
N SER A 210 17.03 -21.34 -0.45
CA SER A 210 17.73 -21.72 0.78
C SER A 210 19.00 -20.90 1.02
N GLN A 211 19.74 -20.56 -0.05
CA GLN A 211 20.89 -19.66 0.01
C GLN A 211 20.47 -18.27 0.52
N THR A 212 19.34 -17.75 0.03
CA THR A 212 18.79 -16.46 0.48
C THR A 212 18.34 -16.53 1.93
N GLN A 213 17.69 -17.63 2.35
CA GLN A 213 17.29 -17.84 3.74
C GLN A 213 18.50 -17.86 4.68
N TYR A 214 19.57 -18.57 4.31
CA TYR A 214 20.80 -18.63 5.10
C TYR A 214 21.50 -17.27 5.21
N LEU A 215 21.59 -16.52 4.11
CA LEU A 215 22.17 -15.17 4.14
C LEU A 215 21.37 -14.24 5.06
N LEU A 216 20.05 -14.24 4.92
CA LEU A 216 19.17 -13.33 5.66
C LEU A 216 19.03 -13.72 7.12
N SER A 217 19.03 -15.02 7.47
CA SER A 217 19.00 -15.44 8.87
C SER A 217 20.22 -14.90 9.63
N ASN A 218 21.41 -15.00 9.05
CA ASN A 218 22.65 -14.44 9.61
C ASN A 218 22.59 -12.91 9.71
N MET A 219 22.13 -12.23 8.65
CA MET A 219 22.02 -10.76 8.65
C MET A 219 21.00 -10.25 9.68
N LEU A 220 19.84 -10.90 9.79
CA LEU A 220 18.74 -10.50 10.67
C LEU A 220 18.97 -10.89 12.13
N ALA A 221 19.72 -11.97 12.40
CA ALA A 221 20.15 -12.35 13.74
C ALA A 221 21.08 -11.30 14.38
N ASN A 222 21.81 -10.53 13.56
CA ASN A 222 22.67 -9.45 14.05
C ASN A 222 21.84 -8.27 14.58
N LYS A 223 21.60 -8.26 15.90
CA LYS A 223 20.81 -7.22 16.59
C LYS A 223 21.39 -5.80 16.42
N LYS A 224 22.72 -5.67 16.37
CA LYS A 224 23.41 -4.38 16.17
C LYS A 224 23.14 -3.83 14.78
N PHE A 225 23.26 -4.68 13.75
CA PHE A 225 22.94 -4.34 12.37
C PHE A 225 21.47 -3.92 12.25
N THR A 226 20.53 -4.75 12.68
CA THR A 226 19.09 -4.49 12.50
C THR A 226 18.64 -3.21 13.22
N SER A 227 19.11 -2.96 14.45
CA SER A 227 18.80 -1.71 15.17
C SER A 227 19.35 -0.47 14.45
N LYS A 228 20.59 -0.54 13.96
CA LYS A 228 21.24 0.55 13.23
C LYS A 228 20.53 0.81 11.88
N TYR A 229 20.23 -0.26 11.14
CA TYR A 229 19.55 -0.19 9.86
C TYR A 229 18.19 0.50 9.99
N MET A 230 17.34 0.05 10.93
CA MET A 230 16.01 0.62 11.11
C MET A 230 16.05 2.13 11.40
N LYS A 231 16.88 2.56 12.36
CA LYS A 231 17.03 3.99 12.71
C LYS A 231 17.54 4.81 11.53
N GLU A 232 18.54 4.32 10.83
CA GLU A 232 19.12 5.04 9.69
C GLU A 232 18.15 5.08 8.49
N ASN A 233 17.41 3.99 8.24
CA ASN A 233 16.39 3.94 7.20
C ASN A 233 15.28 4.98 7.45
N GLN A 234 14.73 5.00 8.66
CA GLN A 234 13.71 5.99 9.07
C GLN A 234 14.22 7.42 8.91
N LYS A 235 15.43 7.71 9.40
CA LYS A 235 16.06 9.04 9.27
C LYS A 235 16.21 9.46 7.81
N ARG A 236 16.70 8.57 6.94
CA ARG A 236 16.92 8.87 5.52
C ARG A 236 15.60 9.04 4.76
N LEU A 237 14.60 8.20 5.04
CA LEU A 237 13.27 8.31 4.44
C LEU A 237 12.61 9.62 4.83
N LYS A 238 12.61 9.98 6.12
CA LYS A 238 12.07 11.27 6.60
C LYS A 238 12.69 12.44 5.85
N ARG A 239 14.02 12.51 5.80
CA ARG A 239 14.75 13.58 5.09
C ARG A 239 14.38 13.65 3.61
N LYS A 240 14.34 12.52 2.91
CA LYS A 240 13.96 12.51 1.48
C LYS A 240 12.50 12.92 1.26
N ARG A 241 11.59 12.50 2.15
CA ARG A 241 10.18 12.90 2.12
C ARG A 241 10.02 14.40 2.32
N GLU A 242 10.73 14.98 3.30
CA GLU A 242 10.73 16.43 3.55
C GLU A 242 11.23 17.21 2.34
N MET A 243 12.29 16.73 1.68
CA MET A 243 12.79 17.34 0.44
C MET A 243 11.77 17.30 -0.70
N LEU A 244 11.12 16.15 -0.92
CA LEU A 244 10.06 16.03 -1.94
C LEU A 244 8.93 17.00 -1.64
N VAL A 245 8.41 17.00 -0.41
CA VAL A 245 7.25 17.81 -0.03
C VAL A 245 7.54 19.30 -0.05
N SER A 246 8.74 19.72 0.37
CA SER A 246 9.18 21.10 0.22
C SER A 246 9.24 21.51 -1.26
N GLY A 247 9.82 20.66 -2.12
CA GLY A 247 9.87 20.90 -3.56
C GLY A 247 8.49 21.01 -4.21
N LEU A 248 7.57 20.11 -3.87
CA LEU A 248 6.18 20.15 -4.35
C LEU A 248 5.47 21.43 -3.91
N ARG A 249 5.61 21.84 -2.65
CA ARG A 249 5.02 23.08 -2.13
C ARG A 249 5.53 24.32 -2.87
N THR A 250 6.84 24.38 -3.16
CA THR A 250 7.39 25.48 -3.98
C THR A 250 6.89 25.50 -5.42
N SER A 251 6.31 24.39 -5.88
CA SER A 251 5.69 24.25 -7.20
C SER A 251 4.16 24.43 -7.16
N GLY A 252 3.60 24.89 -6.03
CA GLY A 252 2.15 25.07 -5.87
C GLY A 252 1.35 23.78 -5.65
N MET A 253 2.01 22.64 -5.42
CA MET A 253 1.35 21.34 -5.20
C MET A 253 1.38 20.95 -3.74
N GLU A 254 0.28 20.38 -3.27
CA GLU A 254 0.16 19.81 -1.93
C GLU A 254 0.21 18.29 -1.97
N CYS A 255 0.45 17.67 -0.82
CA CYS A 255 0.40 16.23 -0.67
C CYS A 255 -0.35 15.86 0.60
N LEU A 256 -1.03 14.71 0.57
CA LEU A 256 -1.56 14.08 1.77
C LEU A 256 -0.42 13.92 2.79
N LYS A 257 -0.68 14.29 4.04
CA LYS A 257 0.31 14.18 5.11
C LYS A 257 0.63 12.70 5.38
N SER A 258 1.74 12.23 4.83
CA SER A 258 2.23 10.85 4.97
C SER A 258 3.30 10.72 6.05
N ASN A 259 3.31 9.58 6.75
CA ASN A 259 4.27 9.26 7.82
C ASN A 259 5.02 7.94 7.57
N ALA A 260 4.73 7.25 6.47
CA ALA A 260 5.33 5.99 6.09
C ALA A 260 5.43 5.84 4.56
N GLY A 261 5.98 4.72 4.11
CA GLY A 261 6.08 4.37 2.69
C GLY A 261 7.32 4.95 2.01
N LEU A 262 7.34 4.82 0.69
CA LEU A 262 8.46 5.22 -0.18
C LEU A 262 8.04 6.30 -1.19
N PHE A 263 6.87 6.89 -0.96
CA PHE A 263 6.14 7.76 -1.87
C PHE A 263 5.26 8.74 -1.10
N CYS A 264 4.78 9.77 -1.79
CA CYS A 264 3.74 10.68 -1.34
C CYS A 264 2.53 10.61 -2.29
N TRP A 265 1.35 10.82 -1.73
CA TRP A 265 0.10 10.99 -2.47
C TRP A 265 -0.14 12.49 -2.69
N VAL A 266 0.06 12.93 -3.94
CA VAL A 266 0.15 14.34 -4.33
C VAL A 266 -1.18 14.78 -4.93
N ASP A 267 -1.67 15.93 -4.49
CA ASP A 267 -2.89 16.56 -5.00
C ASP A 267 -2.53 17.51 -6.15
N MET A 268 -2.96 17.13 -7.35
CA MET A 268 -2.82 17.92 -8.58
C MET A 268 -4.18 18.26 -9.18
N ARG A 269 -5.27 18.21 -8.39
CA ARG A 269 -6.64 18.48 -8.86
C ARG A 269 -6.78 19.86 -9.49
N HIS A 270 -6.10 20.86 -8.94
CA HIS A 270 -6.09 22.23 -9.46
C HIS A 270 -5.41 22.39 -10.83
N LEU A 271 -4.65 21.39 -11.28
CA LEU A 271 -4.01 21.36 -12.60
C LEU A 271 -4.84 20.63 -13.65
N LEU A 272 -5.98 20.04 -13.26
CA LEU A 272 -6.89 19.39 -14.20
C LEU A 272 -7.65 20.44 -15.01
N SER A 273 -7.80 20.20 -16.32
CA SER A 273 -8.66 21.05 -17.17
C SER A 273 -10.16 20.90 -16.85
N SER A 274 -10.54 19.77 -16.26
CA SER A 274 -11.89 19.47 -15.78
C SER A 274 -11.80 18.33 -14.75
N ASN A 275 -12.78 18.22 -13.85
CA ASN A 275 -12.79 17.19 -12.81
C ASN A 275 -13.19 15.80 -13.38
N THR A 276 -12.34 15.21 -14.24
CA THR A 276 -12.59 13.94 -14.92
C THR A 276 -11.31 13.11 -15.03
N PHE A 277 -11.43 11.77 -15.05
CA PHE A 277 -10.27 10.88 -15.27
C PHE A 277 -9.61 11.11 -16.63
N LYS A 278 -10.37 11.49 -17.67
CA LYS A 278 -9.80 11.88 -18.97
C LYS A 278 -8.84 13.07 -18.84
N ALA A 279 -9.16 14.06 -18.00
CA ALA A 279 -8.27 15.17 -17.71
C ALA A 279 -7.05 14.72 -16.90
N GLU A 280 -7.21 13.78 -15.95
CA GLU A 280 -6.09 13.17 -15.21
C GLU A 280 -5.13 12.44 -16.17
N THR A 281 -5.65 11.59 -17.07
CA THR A 281 -4.83 10.89 -18.08
C THR A 281 -4.08 11.88 -18.98
N LYS A 282 -4.73 13.00 -19.36
CA LYS A 282 -4.10 14.04 -20.17
C LYS A 282 -2.95 14.70 -19.41
N LEU A 283 -3.19 15.12 -18.17
CA LEU A 283 -2.17 15.70 -17.29
C LEU A 283 -1.00 14.72 -17.09
N TRP A 284 -1.30 13.46 -16.79
CA TRP A 284 -0.30 12.40 -16.66
C TRP A 284 0.58 12.26 -17.90
N LYS A 285 -0.01 12.20 -19.09
CA LYS A 285 0.72 12.09 -20.37
C LYS A 285 1.61 13.31 -20.61
N THR A 286 1.12 14.52 -20.32
CA THR A 286 1.90 15.76 -20.42
C THR A 286 3.11 15.72 -19.46
N ILE A 287 2.91 15.32 -18.21
CA ILE A 287 4.01 15.17 -17.24
C ILE A 287 5.02 14.11 -17.71
N LEU A 288 4.55 12.97 -18.22
CA LEU A 288 5.42 11.91 -18.72
C LEU A 288 6.24 12.36 -19.94
N CYS A 289 5.60 12.97 -20.93
CA CYS A 289 6.22 13.24 -22.23
C CYS A 289 6.97 14.57 -22.28
N GLU A 290 6.44 15.63 -21.64
CA GLU A 290 7.01 16.99 -21.71
C GLU A 290 7.93 17.28 -20.52
N VAL A 291 7.51 16.90 -19.31
CA VAL A 291 8.32 17.10 -18.09
C VAL A 291 9.37 15.97 -17.94
N GLY A 292 9.10 14.80 -18.52
CA GLY A 292 10.00 13.65 -18.48
C GLY A 292 10.01 12.98 -17.10
N LEU A 293 8.87 12.98 -16.40
CA LEU A 293 8.72 12.37 -15.08
C LEU A 293 7.65 11.28 -15.11
N ASN A 294 8.03 10.08 -14.69
CA ASN A 294 7.08 8.99 -14.53
C ASN A 294 6.52 8.98 -13.10
N MET A 295 5.19 9.04 -13.00
CA MET A 295 4.43 8.94 -11.75
C MET A 295 3.18 8.09 -11.98
N THR A 296 2.58 7.58 -10.91
CA THR A 296 1.37 6.75 -11.02
C THR A 296 0.14 7.63 -10.84
N ALA A 297 -0.74 7.63 -11.84
CA ALA A 297 -2.02 8.35 -11.80
C ALA A 297 -3.00 7.70 -10.81
N GLY A 298 -3.91 8.51 -10.25
CA GLY A 298 -4.86 8.11 -9.21
C GLY A 298 -5.79 7.01 -9.67
N GLU A 299 -6.26 7.10 -10.91
CA GLU A 299 -7.09 6.11 -11.60
C GLU A 299 -6.45 4.73 -11.60
N SER A 300 -5.11 4.64 -11.81
CA SER A 300 -4.41 3.35 -11.79
C SER A 300 -4.50 2.65 -10.43
N CYS A 301 -4.63 3.42 -9.35
CA CYS A 301 -4.80 2.94 -7.98
C CYS A 301 -6.27 2.86 -7.56
N HIS A 302 -7.21 2.97 -8.49
CA HIS A 302 -8.66 2.96 -8.23
C HIS A 302 -9.12 4.10 -7.31
N CYS A 303 -8.43 5.23 -7.30
CA CYS A 303 -8.91 6.42 -6.60
C CYS A 303 -10.21 6.91 -7.25
N SER A 304 -11.24 7.16 -6.44
CA SER A 304 -12.56 7.59 -6.93
C SER A 304 -12.61 9.07 -7.32
N GLU A 305 -11.59 9.84 -6.96
CA GLU A 305 -11.44 11.26 -7.30
C GLU A 305 -10.27 11.43 -8.27
N PRO A 306 -10.48 12.03 -9.46
CA PRO A 306 -9.38 12.30 -10.38
C PRO A 306 -8.46 13.41 -9.83
N GLY A 307 -7.22 13.44 -10.28
CA GLY A 307 -6.22 14.48 -9.98
C GLY A 307 -5.23 14.12 -8.88
N TRP A 308 -5.24 12.89 -8.39
CA TRP A 308 -4.27 12.41 -7.42
C TRP A 308 -3.13 11.63 -8.09
N PHE A 309 -1.91 11.75 -7.57
CA PHE A 309 -0.74 11.07 -8.13
C PHE A 309 0.16 10.50 -7.04
N ARG A 310 0.65 9.26 -7.22
CA ARG A 310 1.69 8.69 -6.37
C ARG A 310 3.06 9.03 -6.94
N VAL A 311 3.87 9.73 -6.13
CA VAL A 311 5.25 10.12 -6.47
C VAL A 311 6.24 9.46 -5.51
N CYS A 312 7.09 8.57 -6.04
CA CYS A 312 8.13 7.87 -5.27
C CYS A 312 9.36 8.76 -5.06
N PHE A 313 10.00 8.68 -3.88
CA PHE A 313 11.22 9.45 -3.57
C PHE A 313 12.41 8.60 -3.12
N ALA A 314 12.20 7.33 -2.73
CA ALA A 314 13.22 6.56 -2.05
C ALA A 314 14.36 6.06 -2.96
N ASN A 315 14.10 5.89 -4.26
CA ASN A 315 14.98 5.22 -5.22
C ASN A 315 15.96 6.12 -6.00
N MET A 316 15.95 7.44 -5.77
CA MET A 316 16.76 8.38 -6.54
C MET A 316 17.72 9.19 -5.66
N SER A 317 18.76 9.76 -6.28
CA SER A 317 19.69 10.66 -5.59
C SER A 317 19.03 11.99 -5.23
N GLN A 318 19.62 12.72 -4.28
CA GLN A 318 19.17 14.08 -3.94
C GLN A 318 19.24 15.02 -5.14
N ALA A 319 20.30 14.95 -5.94
CA ALA A 319 20.45 15.77 -7.15
C ALA A 319 19.35 15.46 -8.17
N THR A 320 19.03 14.18 -8.39
CA THR A 320 17.94 13.75 -9.28
C THR A 320 16.59 14.29 -8.79
N LEU A 321 16.32 14.20 -7.48
CA LEU A 321 15.09 14.72 -6.88
C LEU A 321 14.97 16.24 -7.07
N GLN A 322 16.06 16.99 -6.87
CA GLN A 322 16.08 18.45 -7.11
C GLN A 322 15.81 18.80 -8.57
N ILE A 323 16.37 18.05 -9.52
CA ILE A 323 16.09 18.23 -10.96
C ILE A 323 14.61 17.95 -11.25
N ALA A 324 14.05 16.87 -10.70
CA ALA A 324 12.63 16.56 -10.88
C ALA A 324 11.72 17.67 -10.32
N MET A 325 12.03 18.19 -9.14
CA MET A 325 11.27 19.31 -8.53
C MET A 325 11.39 20.59 -9.34
N ARG A 326 12.57 20.92 -9.87
CA ARG A 326 12.74 22.07 -10.78
C ARG A 326 11.85 21.93 -12.02
N ARG A 327 11.88 20.77 -12.68
CA ARG A 327 11.06 20.53 -13.87
C ARG A 327 9.56 20.64 -13.59
N LEU A 328 9.11 20.14 -12.44
CA LEU A 328 7.72 20.26 -12.00
C LEU A 328 7.32 21.71 -11.72
N ARG A 329 8.19 22.49 -11.07
CA ARG A 329 7.96 23.92 -10.83
C ARG A 329 7.82 24.67 -12.14
N ASP A 330 8.78 24.50 -13.06
CA ASP A 330 8.77 25.16 -14.37
C ASP A 330 7.49 24.80 -15.17
N PHE A 331 6.98 23.58 -15.01
CA PHE A 331 5.71 23.13 -15.59
C PHE A 331 4.48 23.78 -14.93
N ALA A 332 4.45 23.86 -13.60
CA ALA A 332 3.35 24.47 -12.85
C ALA A 332 3.23 25.98 -13.15
N GLU A 333 4.35 26.70 -13.21
CA GLU A 333 4.40 28.13 -13.55
C GLU A 333 3.88 28.43 -14.97
N ARG A 334 4.18 27.55 -15.94
CA ARG A 334 3.63 27.68 -17.31
C ARG A 334 2.13 27.43 -17.34
N SER A 335 1.65 26.49 -16.53
CA SER A 335 0.24 26.10 -16.47
C SER A 335 -0.61 27.18 -15.80
N SER A 336 -0.08 27.89 -14.79
CA SER A 336 -0.77 29.00 -14.13
C SER A 336 -0.78 30.30 -14.96
N CYS A 337 0.28 30.60 -15.69
CA CYS A 337 0.33 31.74 -16.62
C CYS A 337 -0.47 31.51 -17.92
N GLY A 338 -0.75 30.25 -18.27
CA GLY A 338 -1.37 29.83 -19.53
C GLY A 338 -2.87 30.08 -19.70
N GLY A 339 -3.54 30.72 -18.74
CA GLY A 339 -4.93 31.20 -18.90
C GLY A 339 -5.10 32.28 -19.99
N ARG A 340 -3.99 32.81 -20.52
CA ARG A 340 -3.94 33.67 -21.71
C ARG A 340 -2.64 33.40 -22.46
N ILE A 341 -2.66 32.57 -23.50
CA ILE A 341 -1.90 32.72 -24.76
C ILE A 341 -2.31 31.54 -25.65
N GLY A 342 -2.99 31.88 -26.74
CA GLY A 342 -3.38 30.92 -27.77
C GLY A 342 -2.20 30.40 -28.59
N ASN A 343 -2.47 29.29 -29.28
CA ASN A 343 -1.82 28.84 -30.51
C ASN A 343 -0.35 29.19 -30.69
N LYS A 344 0.55 28.36 -30.14
CA LYS A 344 1.85 28.06 -30.75
C LYS A 344 2.41 26.75 -30.19
N ILE A 345 1.85 25.63 -30.64
CA ILE A 345 2.54 24.33 -30.60
C ILE A 345 2.57 23.79 -32.02
N SER A 346 3.56 24.23 -32.79
CA SER A 346 3.98 23.55 -34.01
C SER A 346 4.92 22.41 -33.66
N ARG A 347 4.44 21.18 -33.88
CA ARG A 347 5.19 19.97 -34.25
C ARG A 347 6.50 19.68 -33.49
N SER A 348 6.38 18.87 -32.44
CA SER A 348 7.28 17.71 -32.32
C SER A 348 6.48 16.53 -31.77
N SER A 349 5.88 15.76 -32.68
CA SER A 349 5.25 14.48 -32.36
C SER A 349 6.34 13.43 -32.18
N LYS A 350 7.04 13.46 -31.04
CA LYS A 350 7.66 12.23 -30.54
C LYS A 350 6.55 11.45 -29.87
N THR A 351 5.93 10.55 -30.62
CA THR A 351 5.08 9.50 -30.07
C THR A 351 5.90 8.74 -29.02
N CYS A 352 5.66 9.02 -27.74
CA CYS A 352 6.04 8.13 -26.66
C CYS A 352 5.25 6.83 -26.86
N ARG A 353 5.93 5.79 -27.35
CA ARG A 353 5.43 4.42 -27.20
C ARG A 353 5.66 4.06 -25.73
N VAL A 354 4.57 3.95 -24.97
CA VAL A 354 4.55 3.46 -23.58
C VAL A 354 4.63 1.95 -23.60
#